data_AF-A0A971W4H2-F1
#
_entry.id   AF-A0A971W4H2-F1
#
_cell.length_a   1.000
_cell.length_b   1.000
_cell.length_c   1.000
_cell.angle_alpha   90.00
_cell.angle_beta   90.00
_cell.angle_gamma   90.00
#
_symmetry.space_group_name_H-M   'P 1'
#
loop_
_entity.id
_entity.type
_entity.pdbx_description
1 polymer ?
#
loop_
_entity_poly.entity_id
_entity_poly.type
_entity_poly.pdbx_seq_one_letter_code
_entity_poly.pdbx_strand_id
1 'polypeptide(L)'
;MTDLLTISQVAQRYQLNNRQVHELMEYGYLQVSQVLRNARGGVSYLFAEKELETVDIYSSLADLQDKKTRLKGRGLNKAQFSKVLKTIHHYDRFLENIAGLPGEEVLKISFYLFHLNHYAKRYPEQARDLYRLKNRVLKKLYQENPDFIQLRYLVGPDRKRIWLCDDCKDSARSAGLTFVEYLKKGYYCPKCFVQAVEPEYYSLYEFIIAQGNYRFVFHLPRSSAGRWLKNVSDMEQGRRETGPYEDHMYLYGRASTRIEEKSFPLPMVREALTAYLAQ
;
A
#
# COMPACT_ATOMS: atom_id res chain seq x y z
N MET A 1 23.80 11.15 1.75
CA MET A 1 23.63 9.90 0.99
C MET A 1 23.45 8.79 2.00
N THR A 2 22.48 7.91 1.79
CA THR A 2 22.28 6.74 2.66
C THR A 2 23.18 5.65 2.12
N ASP A 3 24.17 5.21 2.90
CA ASP A 3 25.03 4.11 2.48
C ASP A 3 24.21 2.81 2.46
N LEU A 4 24.22 2.15 1.31
CA LEU A 4 23.47 0.93 1.05
C LEU A 4 24.43 -0.26 1.04
N LEU A 5 24.11 -1.27 1.85
CA LEU A 5 24.92 -2.47 2.01
C LEU A 5 24.24 -3.67 1.35
N THR A 6 25.02 -4.46 0.62
CA THR A 6 24.63 -5.79 0.14
C THR A 6 24.61 -6.79 1.30
N ILE A 7 23.99 -7.95 1.08
CA ILE A 7 24.01 -9.08 2.01
C ILE A 7 25.44 -9.44 2.48
N SER A 8 26.41 -9.48 1.55
CA SER A 8 27.79 -9.79 1.87
C SER A 8 28.45 -8.73 2.76
N GLN A 9 28.14 -7.45 2.53
CA GLN A 9 28.66 -6.36 3.36
C GLN A 9 28.03 -6.35 4.75
N VAL A 10 26.72 -6.63 4.86
CA VAL A 10 26.05 -6.80 6.16
C VAL A 10 26.65 -8.00 6.91
N ALA A 11 26.85 -9.12 6.21
CA ALA A 11 27.46 -10.32 6.77
C ALA A 11 28.86 -10.03 7.34
N GLN A 12 29.70 -9.35 6.57
CA GLN A 12 31.03 -8.93 7.01
C GLN A 12 30.98 -7.99 8.22
N ARG A 13 30.10 -6.98 8.19
CA ARG A 13 29.99 -5.96 9.25
C ARG A 13 29.58 -6.55 10.60
N TYR A 14 28.65 -7.51 10.60
CA TYR A 14 28.09 -8.10 11.82
C TYR A 14 28.63 -9.50 12.12
N GLN A 15 29.73 -9.90 11.46
CA GLN A 15 30.38 -11.20 11.64
C GLN A 15 29.39 -12.39 11.47
N LEU A 16 28.46 -12.22 10.52
CA LEU A 16 27.49 -13.24 10.13
C LEU A 16 27.93 -13.89 8.81
N ASN A 17 27.31 -15.01 8.47
CA ASN A 17 27.37 -15.52 7.10
C ASN A 17 26.17 -15.02 6.27
N ASN A 18 26.32 -15.03 4.93
CA ASN A 18 25.28 -14.58 4.01
C ASN A 18 23.93 -15.28 4.21
N ARG A 19 23.94 -16.55 4.63
CA ARG A 19 22.71 -17.31 4.89
C ARG A 19 21.98 -16.75 6.10
N GLN A 20 22.67 -16.38 7.18
CA GLN A 20 22.04 -15.77 8.36
C GLN A 20 21.39 -14.44 8.00
N VAL A 21 22.08 -13.59 7.24
CA VAL A 21 21.52 -12.31 6.76
C VAL A 21 20.29 -12.54 5.87
N HIS A 22 20.37 -13.49 4.94
CA HIS A 22 19.22 -13.91 4.13
C HIS A 22 18.04 -14.38 4.99
N GLU A 23 18.28 -15.20 6.00
CA GLU A 23 17.21 -15.72 6.87
C GLU A 23 16.60 -14.60 7.73
N LEU A 24 17.40 -13.68 8.27
CA LEU A 24 16.90 -12.51 8.98
C LEU A 24 15.99 -11.65 8.09
N MET A 25 16.40 -11.38 6.85
CA MET A 25 15.58 -10.70 5.86
C MET A 25 14.29 -11.48 5.53
N GLU A 26 14.40 -12.80 5.29
CA GLU A 26 13.26 -13.65 4.92
C GLU A 26 12.18 -13.69 6.01
N TYR A 27 12.59 -13.65 7.28
CA TYR A 27 11.70 -13.64 8.44
C TYR A 27 11.25 -12.23 8.85
N GLY A 28 11.70 -11.19 8.14
CA GLY A 28 11.28 -9.81 8.34
C GLY A 28 11.98 -9.09 9.50
N TYR A 29 13.12 -9.61 9.98
CA TYR A 29 13.97 -8.94 10.97
C TYR A 29 14.82 -7.84 10.33
N LEU A 30 15.19 -7.99 9.05
CA LEU A 30 15.89 -6.96 8.29
C LEU A 30 14.99 -6.43 7.18
N GLN A 31 14.85 -5.11 7.13
CA GLN A 31 14.10 -4.42 6.10
C GLN A 31 14.97 -4.18 4.87
N VAL A 32 14.50 -4.63 3.71
CA VAL A 32 15.15 -4.32 2.44
C VAL A 32 14.81 -2.87 2.08
N SER A 33 15.84 -2.08 1.77
CA SER A 33 15.66 -0.68 1.36
C SER A 33 15.56 -0.57 -0.16
N GLN A 34 16.36 -1.34 -0.90
CA GLN A 34 16.33 -1.35 -2.36
C GLN A 34 16.56 -2.77 -2.92
N VAL A 35 16.04 -3.01 -4.13
CA VAL A 35 16.29 -4.24 -4.88
C VAL A 35 16.92 -3.87 -6.21
N LEU A 36 18.17 -4.26 -6.41
CA LEU A 36 18.85 -4.11 -7.70
C LEU A 36 18.56 -5.29 -8.60
N ARG A 37 18.32 -4.99 -9.88
CA ARG A 37 18.27 -5.99 -10.94
C ARG A 37 19.68 -6.17 -11.49
N ASN A 38 20.11 -7.41 -11.64
CA ASN A 38 21.35 -7.70 -12.36
C ASN A 38 21.05 -7.98 -13.84
N ALA A 39 22.04 -7.78 -14.71
CA ALA A 39 21.89 -7.94 -16.16
C ALA A 39 21.51 -9.37 -16.61
N ARG A 40 21.55 -10.36 -15.70
CA ARG A 40 21.21 -11.77 -15.97
C ARG A 40 19.85 -12.17 -15.36
N GLY A 41 19.02 -11.22 -14.94
CA GLY A 41 17.68 -11.47 -14.38
C GLY A 41 17.65 -11.98 -12.93
N GLY A 42 18.77 -11.93 -12.23
CA GLY A 42 18.84 -12.10 -10.78
C GLY A 42 18.69 -10.77 -10.04
N VAL A 43 18.57 -10.88 -8.72
CA VAL A 43 18.24 -9.74 -7.85
C VAL A 43 19.20 -9.66 -6.67
N SER A 44 19.57 -8.44 -6.31
CA SER A 44 20.38 -8.15 -5.13
C SER A 44 19.59 -7.27 -4.17
N TYR A 45 19.49 -7.70 -2.92
CA TYR A 45 18.86 -6.92 -1.86
C TYR A 45 19.89 -5.99 -1.20
N LEU A 46 19.49 -4.74 -1.02
CA LEU A 46 20.28 -3.71 -0.36
C LEU A 46 19.58 -3.24 0.92
N PHE A 47 20.39 -2.93 1.92
CA PHE A 47 19.95 -2.50 3.25
C PHE A 47 20.57 -1.15 3.57
N ALA A 48 19.77 -0.21 4.06
CA ALA A 48 20.24 1.08 4.51
C ALA A 48 21.01 0.93 5.82
N GLU A 49 22.23 1.45 5.85
CA GLU A 49 23.11 1.38 7.02
C GLU A 49 22.43 1.94 8.28
N LYS A 50 21.78 3.10 8.15
CA LYS A 50 21.05 3.73 9.26
C LYS A 50 19.92 2.85 9.81
N GLU A 51 19.25 2.09 8.95
CA GLU A 51 18.19 1.17 9.41
C GLU A 51 18.80 0.00 10.17
N LEU A 52 19.92 -0.55 9.69
CA LEU A 52 20.64 -1.64 10.36
C LEU A 52 21.14 -1.26 11.75
N GLU A 53 21.55 0.00 11.95
CA GLU A 53 21.97 0.54 13.25
C GLU A 53 20.84 0.59 14.28
N THR A 54 19.58 0.65 13.84
CA THR A 54 18.42 0.63 14.74
C THR A 54 17.97 -0.77 15.15
N VAL A 55 18.54 -1.81 14.52
CA VAL A 55 18.14 -3.21 14.76
C VAL A 55 19.21 -3.90 15.59
N ASP A 56 18.80 -4.53 16.69
CA ASP A 56 19.65 -5.49 17.39
C ASP A 56 19.71 -6.79 16.59
N ILE A 57 20.71 -6.89 15.72
CA ILE A 57 20.91 -8.01 14.81
C ILE A 57 21.21 -9.31 15.56
N TYR A 58 21.95 -9.26 16.66
CA TYR A 58 22.33 -10.47 17.41
C TYR A 58 21.12 -11.03 18.16
N SER A 59 20.33 -10.18 18.81
CA SER A 59 19.07 -10.60 19.45
C SER A 59 18.07 -11.13 18.40
N SER A 60 17.96 -10.47 17.25
CA SER A 60 17.11 -10.93 16.14
C SER A 60 17.53 -12.32 15.63
N LEU A 61 18.83 -12.59 15.58
CA LEU A 61 19.36 -13.89 15.16
C LEU A 61 19.08 -14.99 16.20
N ALA A 62 19.24 -14.68 17.49
CA ALA A 62 18.89 -15.61 18.57
C ALA A 62 17.40 -15.97 18.55
N ASP A 63 16.53 -14.96 18.45
CA ASP A 63 15.08 -15.15 18.32
C ASP A 63 14.70 -16.02 17.11
N LEU A 64 15.39 -15.81 15.99
CA LEU A 64 15.17 -16.59 14.77
C LEU A 64 15.60 -18.06 14.97
N GLN A 65 16.73 -18.31 15.63
CA GLN A 65 17.20 -19.66 15.93
C GLN A 65 16.21 -20.40 16.84
N ASP A 66 15.73 -19.74 17.89
CA ASP A 66 14.71 -20.27 18.79
C ASP A 66 13.43 -20.63 18.06
N LYS A 67 12.93 -19.73 17.19
CA LYS A 67 11.76 -19.99 16.35
C LYS A 67 11.98 -21.19 15.43
N LYS A 68 13.14 -21.32 14.79
CA LYS A 68 13.45 -22.45 13.89
C LYS A 68 13.46 -23.78 14.63
N THR A 69 14.00 -23.81 15.84
CA THR A 69 14.02 -24.98 16.72
C THR A 69 12.61 -25.39 17.12
N ARG A 70 11.77 -24.43 17.54
CA ARG A 70 10.36 -24.68 17.90
C ARG A 70 9.52 -25.18 16.71
N LEU A 71 9.81 -24.70 15.50
CA LEU A 71 9.08 -25.04 14.27
C LEU A 71 9.62 -26.30 13.55
N LYS A 72 10.58 -27.03 14.14
CA LYS A 72 11.21 -28.25 13.58
C LYS A 72 11.63 -28.08 12.11
N GLY A 73 12.13 -26.90 11.73
CA GLY A 73 12.62 -26.64 10.37
C GLY A 73 11.57 -26.62 9.26
N ARG A 74 10.26 -26.66 9.54
CA ARG A 74 9.18 -26.65 8.51
C ARG A 74 8.97 -25.30 7.79
N GLY A 75 9.94 -24.40 7.82
CA GLY A 75 9.77 -22.99 7.45
C GLY A 75 10.66 -22.45 6.33
N LEU A 76 11.07 -23.25 5.35
CA LEU A 76 11.96 -22.78 4.27
C LEU A 76 11.39 -23.12 2.89
N ASN A 77 10.44 -22.31 2.42
CA ASN A 77 9.90 -22.48 1.07
C ASN A 77 10.81 -21.81 0.03
N LYS A 78 11.73 -22.58 -0.58
CA LYS A 78 12.37 -22.21 -1.88
C LYS A 78 11.33 -21.76 -2.92
N ALA A 79 10.09 -22.27 -2.81
CA ALA A 79 8.94 -21.86 -3.59
C ALA A 79 8.55 -20.37 -3.46
N GLN A 80 9.08 -19.64 -2.48
CA GLN A 80 8.83 -18.19 -2.33
C GLN A 80 9.77 -17.35 -3.19
N PHE A 81 11.04 -17.73 -3.35
CA PHE A 81 11.99 -16.94 -4.14
C PHE A 81 11.64 -16.92 -5.64
N SER A 82 11.23 -18.06 -6.20
CA SER A 82 10.74 -18.13 -7.58
C SER A 82 9.48 -17.30 -7.79
N LYS A 83 8.62 -17.18 -6.78
CA LYS A 83 7.46 -16.27 -6.83
C LYS A 83 7.89 -14.81 -6.79
N VAL A 84 8.86 -14.45 -5.95
CA VAL A 84 9.44 -13.09 -5.94
C VAL A 84 10.01 -12.73 -7.31
N LEU A 85 10.83 -13.61 -7.92
CA LEU A 85 11.36 -13.36 -9.26
C LEU A 85 10.26 -13.22 -10.32
N LYS A 86 9.22 -14.05 -10.28
CA LYS A 86 8.07 -13.91 -11.19
C LYS A 86 7.36 -12.58 -11.02
N THR A 87 7.14 -12.13 -9.77
CA THR A 87 6.54 -10.83 -9.47
C THR A 87 7.42 -9.68 -9.94
N ILE A 88 8.73 -9.78 -9.72
CA ILE A 88 9.71 -8.81 -10.22
C ILE A 88 9.65 -8.71 -11.74
N HIS A 89 9.77 -9.83 -12.46
CA HIS A 89 9.71 -9.82 -13.93
C HIS A 89 8.37 -9.32 -14.47
N HIS A 90 7.27 -9.59 -13.77
CA HIS A 90 5.96 -9.06 -14.15
C HIS A 90 5.92 -7.54 -14.11
N TYR A 91 6.44 -6.94 -13.04
CA TYR A 91 6.47 -5.48 -12.88
C TYR A 91 7.57 -4.81 -13.70
N ASP A 92 8.74 -5.43 -13.85
CA ASP A 92 9.81 -4.92 -14.70
C ASP A 92 9.34 -4.87 -16.16
N ARG A 93 8.62 -5.90 -16.64
CA ARG A 93 7.99 -5.89 -17.97
C ARG A 93 6.99 -4.74 -18.13
N PHE A 94 6.22 -4.42 -17.08
CA PHE A 94 5.36 -3.23 -17.13
C PHE A 94 6.18 -1.97 -17.34
N LEU A 95 7.25 -1.77 -16.56
CA LEU A 95 8.13 -0.59 -16.68
C LEU A 95 8.81 -0.52 -18.05
N GLU A 96 9.24 -1.65 -18.59
CA GLU A 96 9.80 -1.75 -19.95
C GLU A 96 8.76 -1.41 -21.02
N ASN A 97 7.53 -1.89 -20.88
CA ASN A 97 6.47 -1.66 -21.87
C ASN A 97 5.94 -0.22 -21.89
N ILE A 98 6.11 0.54 -20.81
CA ILE A 98 5.73 1.96 -20.76
C ILE A 98 6.86 2.89 -21.19
N ALA A 99 8.09 2.38 -21.28
CA ALA A 99 9.26 3.17 -21.64
C ALA A 99 9.10 3.77 -23.05
N GLY A 100 9.33 5.07 -23.17
CA GLY A 100 9.21 5.83 -24.42
C GLY A 100 7.78 6.13 -24.86
N LEU A 101 6.76 5.72 -24.12
CA LEU A 101 5.39 6.15 -24.39
C LEU A 101 5.20 7.63 -24.00
N PRO A 102 4.33 8.39 -24.69
CA PRO A 102 3.82 9.65 -24.13
C PRO A 102 3.32 9.37 -22.70
N GLY A 103 3.50 10.26 -21.72
CA GLY A 103 3.01 9.99 -20.36
C GLY A 103 3.69 8.83 -19.61
N GLU A 104 4.86 8.34 -20.06
CA GLU A 104 5.67 7.33 -19.34
C GLU A 104 5.80 7.67 -17.84
N GLU A 105 6.14 8.93 -17.52
CA GLU A 105 6.28 9.38 -16.14
C GLU A 105 4.98 9.24 -15.36
N VAL A 106 3.83 9.60 -15.97
CA VAL A 106 2.51 9.47 -15.33
C VAL A 106 2.21 8.02 -14.97
N LEU A 107 2.46 7.10 -15.90
CA LEU A 107 2.26 5.66 -15.68
C LEU A 107 3.22 5.10 -14.64
N LYS A 108 4.47 5.53 -14.65
CA LYS A 108 5.50 5.12 -13.69
C LYS A 108 5.20 5.61 -12.27
N ILE A 109 4.78 6.87 -12.11
CA ILE A 109 4.37 7.40 -10.81
C ILE A 109 3.09 6.73 -10.32
N SER A 110 2.15 6.44 -11.21
CA SER A 110 0.94 5.68 -10.89
C SER A 110 1.26 4.27 -10.40
N PHE A 111 2.23 3.60 -11.00
CA PHE A 111 2.74 2.31 -10.53
C PHE A 111 3.29 2.37 -9.09
N TYR A 112 4.07 3.40 -8.75
CA TYR A 112 4.56 3.56 -7.37
C TYR A 112 3.44 3.94 -6.39
N LEU A 113 2.49 4.78 -6.80
CA LEU A 113 1.31 5.13 -6.00
C LEU A 113 0.43 3.91 -5.69
N PHE A 114 0.31 3.00 -6.65
CA PHE A 114 -0.37 1.72 -6.48
C PHE A 114 0.25 0.92 -5.32
N HIS A 115 1.57 0.74 -5.32
CA HIS A 115 2.28 0.07 -4.22
C HIS A 115 2.12 0.82 -2.89
N LEU A 116 2.26 2.16 -2.89
CA LEU A 116 2.11 2.99 -1.69
C LEU A 116 0.74 2.77 -1.02
N ASN A 117 -0.33 2.67 -1.81
CA ASN A 117 -1.70 2.45 -1.31
C ASN A 117 -1.85 1.08 -0.64
N HIS A 118 -1.13 0.06 -1.12
CA HIS A 118 -1.12 -1.29 -0.51
C HIS A 118 -0.34 -1.32 0.80
N TYR A 119 0.78 -0.58 0.86
CA TYR A 119 1.55 -0.43 2.08
C TYR A 119 0.79 0.31 3.17
N ALA A 120 0.05 1.37 2.83
CA ALA A 120 -0.77 2.10 3.81
C ALA A 120 -1.85 1.22 4.46
N LYS A 121 -2.28 0.14 3.79
CA LYS A 121 -3.21 -0.85 4.36
C LYS A 121 -2.51 -1.90 5.22
N ARG A 122 -1.25 -2.20 4.90
CA ARG A 122 -0.44 -3.19 5.62
C ARG A 122 0.15 -2.66 6.92
N TYR A 123 0.50 -1.38 6.95
CA TYR A 123 1.21 -0.69 8.03
C TYR A 123 0.36 0.47 8.59
N PRO A 124 -0.66 0.20 9.42
CA PRO A 124 -1.56 1.23 9.97
C PRO A 124 -0.84 2.36 10.70
N GLU A 125 0.28 2.04 11.36
CA GLU A 125 1.12 2.98 12.09
C GLU A 125 1.80 4.02 11.18
N GLN A 126 2.10 3.64 9.93
CA GLN A 126 2.67 4.54 8.91
C GLN A 126 1.61 5.13 7.98
N ALA A 127 0.37 4.61 8.01
CA ALA A 127 -0.67 4.93 7.04
C ALA A 127 -0.92 6.44 6.90
N ARG A 128 -0.87 7.20 8.00
CA ARG A 128 -1.06 8.66 7.98
C ARG A 128 -0.05 9.35 7.08
N ASP A 129 1.22 9.00 7.19
CA ASP A 129 2.29 9.64 6.42
C ASP A 129 2.32 9.14 4.98
N LEU A 130 2.01 7.86 4.75
CA LEU A 130 1.86 7.32 3.41
C LEU A 130 0.69 7.97 2.66
N TYR A 131 -0.46 8.20 3.30
CA TYR A 131 -1.58 8.91 2.68
C TYR A 131 -1.29 10.41 2.45
N ARG A 132 -0.48 11.04 3.29
CA ARG A 132 0.01 12.41 3.04
C ARG A 132 0.90 12.46 1.80
N LEU A 133 1.83 11.51 1.66
CA LEU A 133 2.67 11.38 0.47
C LEU A 133 1.82 11.15 -0.78
N LYS A 134 0.87 10.19 -0.73
CA LYS A 134 -0.09 9.93 -1.80
C LYS A 134 -0.80 11.20 -2.25
N ASN A 135 -1.33 11.99 -1.31
CA ASN A 135 -2.05 13.23 -1.61
C ASN A 135 -1.14 14.25 -2.32
N ARG A 136 0.07 14.48 -1.79
CA ARG A 136 1.05 15.41 -2.40
C ARG A 136 1.42 15.00 -3.83
N VAL A 137 1.71 13.72 -4.05
CA VAL A 137 2.06 13.19 -5.38
C VAL A 137 0.89 13.32 -6.33
N LEU A 138 -0.32 12.87 -5.95
CA LEU A 138 -1.51 12.99 -6.81
C LEU A 138 -1.83 14.44 -7.17
N LYS A 139 -1.64 15.37 -6.22
CA LYS A 139 -1.78 16.80 -6.48
C LYS A 139 -0.82 17.27 -7.58
N LYS A 140 0.49 17.02 -7.43
CA LYS A 140 1.50 17.42 -8.43
C LYS A 140 1.19 16.75 -9.79
N LEU A 141 0.95 15.44 -9.76
CA LEU A 141 0.67 14.64 -10.95
C LEU A 141 -0.51 15.19 -11.74
N TYR A 142 -1.62 15.52 -11.07
CA TYR A 142 -2.80 16.10 -11.70
C TYR A 142 -2.56 17.52 -12.22
N GLN A 143 -1.84 18.37 -11.48
CA GLN A 143 -1.59 19.75 -11.87
C GLN A 143 -0.67 19.85 -13.10
N GLU A 144 0.29 18.93 -13.23
CA GLU A 144 1.26 18.93 -14.33
C GLU A 144 0.79 18.12 -15.55
N ASN A 145 -0.12 17.16 -15.34
CA ASN A 145 -0.56 16.24 -16.40
C ASN A 145 -2.11 16.14 -16.46
N PRO A 146 -2.84 17.27 -16.54
CA PRO A 146 -4.31 17.23 -16.51
C PRO A 146 -4.92 16.42 -17.65
N ASP A 147 -4.29 16.41 -18.83
CA ASP A 147 -4.79 15.70 -20.02
C ASP A 147 -4.74 14.17 -19.88
N PHE A 148 -3.92 13.65 -18.95
CA PHE A 148 -3.80 12.21 -18.69
C PHE A 148 -4.75 11.71 -17.60
N ILE A 149 -5.46 12.62 -16.91
CA ILE A 149 -6.19 12.29 -15.68
C ILE A 149 -7.62 12.81 -15.76
N GLN A 150 -8.56 11.88 -15.89
CA GLN A 150 -9.97 12.17 -15.71
C GLN A 150 -10.28 12.24 -14.21
N LEU A 151 -10.91 13.32 -13.79
CA LEU A 151 -11.34 13.54 -12.41
C LEU A 151 -12.86 13.38 -12.29
N ARG A 152 -13.30 12.58 -11.32
CA ARG A 152 -14.72 12.42 -10.96
C ARG A 152 -14.94 12.71 -9.49
N TYR A 153 -16.11 13.23 -9.16
CA TYR A 153 -16.57 13.38 -7.78
C TYR A 153 -17.62 12.33 -7.44
N LEU A 154 -17.29 11.43 -6.52
CA LEU A 154 -18.17 10.35 -6.09
C LEU A 154 -18.84 10.72 -4.78
N VAL A 155 -20.14 10.98 -4.83
CA VAL A 155 -20.95 11.32 -3.66
C VAL A 155 -21.16 10.07 -2.81
N GLY A 156 -20.61 10.09 -1.59
CA GLY A 156 -20.73 9.04 -0.61
C GLY A 156 -22.11 9.03 0.05
N PRO A 157 -22.55 7.88 0.60
CA PRO A 157 -23.77 7.86 1.40
C PRO A 157 -23.57 8.61 2.71
N ASP A 158 -24.56 9.39 3.11
CA ASP A 158 -24.63 9.96 4.45
C ASP A 158 -24.90 8.83 5.44
N ARG A 159 -23.85 8.39 6.15
CA ARG A 159 -23.95 7.34 7.17
C ARG A 159 -23.73 7.95 8.53
N LYS A 160 -24.52 7.51 9.50
CA LYS A 160 -24.24 7.71 10.92
C LYS A 160 -23.28 6.62 11.40
N ARG A 161 -22.32 6.95 12.27
CA ARG A 161 -21.58 5.91 13.01
C ARG A 161 -22.39 5.56 14.24
N ILE A 162 -22.76 4.30 14.36
CA ILE A 162 -23.63 3.82 15.46
C ILE A 162 -22.87 2.74 16.22
N TRP A 163 -22.65 2.97 17.51
CA TRP A 163 -22.14 1.96 18.43
C TRP A 163 -23.33 1.37 19.19
N LEU A 164 -23.61 0.10 18.91
CA LEU A 164 -24.69 -0.62 19.56
C LEU A 164 -24.39 -0.77 21.06
N CYS A 165 -25.39 -0.50 21.90
CA CYS A 165 -25.37 -0.94 23.30
C CYS A 165 -25.45 -2.47 23.37
N ASP A 166 -25.17 -3.05 24.53
CA ASP A 166 -25.16 -4.51 24.68
C ASP A 166 -26.53 -5.14 24.39
N ASP A 167 -27.63 -4.51 24.81
CA ASP A 167 -29.00 -4.93 24.49
C ASP A 167 -29.22 -5.11 22.96
N CYS A 168 -28.74 -4.17 22.15
CA CYS A 168 -28.86 -4.24 20.70
C CYS A 168 -27.89 -5.23 20.06
N LYS A 169 -26.71 -5.46 20.65
CA LYS A 169 -25.80 -6.53 20.20
C LYS A 169 -26.43 -7.91 20.44
N ASP A 170 -27.06 -8.11 21.59
CA ASP A 170 -27.72 -9.37 21.92
C ASP A 170 -28.98 -9.59 21.10
N SER A 171 -29.72 -8.51 20.81
CA SER A 171 -30.85 -8.55 19.87
C SER A 171 -30.39 -8.94 18.45
N ALA A 172 -29.28 -8.38 17.97
CA ALA A 172 -28.71 -8.72 16.66
C ALA A 172 -28.30 -10.20 16.59
N ARG A 173 -27.61 -10.70 17.63
CA ARG A 173 -27.21 -12.11 17.75
C ARG A 173 -28.41 -13.04 17.78
N SER A 174 -29.43 -12.70 18.58
CA SER A 174 -30.66 -13.50 18.70
C SER A 174 -31.44 -13.55 17.39
N ALA A 175 -31.37 -12.49 16.58
CA ALA A 175 -31.96 -12.42 15.24
C ALA A 175 -31.09 -13.10 14.15
N GLY A 176 -29.93 -13.67 14.50
CA GLY A 176 -29.01 -14.26 13.52
C GLY A 176 -28.39 -13.27 12.54
N LEU A 177 -28.33 -11.98 12.90
CA LEU A 177 -27.80 -10.91 12.05
C LEU A 177 -26.40 -10.49 12.52
N THR A 178 -25.52 -10.17 11.57
CA THR A 178 -24.32 -9.38 11.90
C THR A 178 -24.72 -7.98 12.35
N PHE A 179 -23.87 -7.31 13.12
CA PHE A 179 -24.14 -5.93 13.55
C PHE A 179 -24.32 -4.97 12.37
N VAL A 180 -23.62 -5.22 11.26
CA VAL A 180 -23.75 -4.43 10.03
C VAL A 180 -25.14 -4.62 9.40
N GLU A 181 -25.63 -5.84 9.31
CA GLU A 181 -26.97 -6.13 8.77
C GLU A 181 -28.07 -5.59 9.67
N TYR A 182 -27.91 -5.70 10.99
CA TYR A 182 -28.82 -5.14 11.98
C TYR A 182 -28.97 -3.62 11.79
N LEU A 183 -27.85 -2.91 11.67
CA LEU A 183 -27.83 -1.47 11.41
C LEU A 183 -28.38 -1.09 10.02
N LYS A 184 -28.13 -1.90 8.99
CA LYS A 184 -28.69 -1.67 7.63
C LYS A 184 -30.22 -1.74 7.62
N LYS A 185 -30.84 -2.50 8.53
CA LYS A 185 -32.29 -2.54 8.73
C LYS A 185 -32.84 -1.35 9.53
N GLY A 186 -31.97 -0.41 9.95
CA GLY A 186 -32.35 0.76 10.75
C GLY A 186 -32.50 0.46 12.25
N TYR A 187 -32.07 -0.72 12.71
CA TYR A 187 -32.24 -1.11 14.11
C TYR A 187 -31.13 -0.56 15.00
N TYR A 188 -31.51 0.28 15.95
CA TYR A 188 -30.71 0.73 17.09
C TYR A 188 -31.67 1.40 18.10
N CYS A 189 -31.27 1.49 19.36
CA CYS A 189 -32.07 2.14 20.39
C CYS A 189 -31.44 3.47 20.85
N PRO A 190 -32.14 4.29 21.65
CA PRO A 190 -31.59 5.53 22.20
C PRO A 190 -30.34 5.36 23.09
N LYS A 191 -30.10 4.16 23.64
CA LYS A 191 -28.85 3.86 24.38
C LYS A 191 -27.65 3.63 23.46
N CYS A 192 -27.87 3.40 22.16
CA CYS A 192 -26.79 3.28 21.20
C CYS A 192 -26.19 4.66 20.96
N PHE A 193 -24.85 4.73 20.94
CA PHE A 193 -24.18 5.99 20.67
C PHE A 193 -24.20 6.25 19.17
N VAL A 194 -24.87 7.33 18.75
CA VAL A 194 -25.00 7.74 17.35
C VAL A 194 -24.15 9.00 17.14
N GLN A 195 -23.05 8.84 16.43
CA GLN A 195 -22.26 9.98 15.95
C GLN A 195 -22.79 10.36 14.56
N ALA A 196 -23.37 11.56 14.48
CA ALA A 196 -23.59 12.22 13.20
C ALA A 196 -22.23 12.42 12.53
N VAL A 197 -22.14 11.99 11.29
CA VAL A 197 -20.95 12.22 10.47
C VAL A 197 -21.30 13.39 9.56
N GLU A 198 -20.33 14.27 9.30
CA GLU A 198 -20.54 15.40 8.40
C GLU A 198 -21.13 14.92 7.06
N PRO A 199 -22.05 15.68 6.43
CA PRO A 199 -22.55 15.36 5.10
C PRO A 199 -21.38 15.10 4.15
N GLU A 200 -21.53 14.10 3.29
CA GLU A 200 -20.50 13.76 2.29
C GLU A 200 -19.13 13.36 2.89
N TYR A 201 -19.07 12.98 4.17
CA TYR A 201 -17.83 12.47 4.79
C TYR A 201 -17.24 11.27 4.04
N TYR A 202 -18.11 10.44 3.45
CA TYR A 202 -17.71 9.29 2.64
C TYR A 202 -17.57 9.62 1.15
N SER A 203 -17.67 10.87 0.74
CA SER A 203 -17.45 11.28 -0.65
C SER A 203 -15.95 11.26 -0.99
N LEU A 204 -15.65 10.92 -2.23
CA LEU A 204 -14.29 10.74 -2.74
C LEU A 204 -14.11 11.52 -4.04
N TYR A 205 -12.92 12.06 -4.24
CA TYR A 205 -12.43 12.40 -5.56
C TYR A 205 -11.75 11.17 -6.16
N GLU A 206 -12.16 10.80 -7.37
CA GLU A 206 -11.63 9.68 -8.13
C GLU A 206 -10.77 10.21 -9.30
N PHE A 207 -9.50 9.82 -9.30
CA PHE A 207 -8.52 10.13 -10.32
C PHE A 207 -8.35 8.89 -11.20
N ILE A 208 -8.80 8.97 -12.44
CA ILE A 208 -8.70 7.90 -13.43
C ILE A 208 -7.60 8.28 -14.42
N ILE A 209 -6.49 7.57 -14.35
CA ILE A 209 -5.42 7.64 -15.35
C ILE A 209 -5.66 6.50 -16.33
N ALA A 210 -5.85 6.80 -17.60
CA ALA A 210 -6.05 5.79 -18.63
C ALA A 210 -5.21 6.13 -19.86
N GLN A 211 -4.32 5.21 -20.25
CA GLN A 211 -3.48 5.37 -21.41
C GLN A 211 -3.22 4.04 -22.10
N GLY A 212 -3.69 3.91 -23.34
CA GLY A 212 -3.63 2.67 -24.09
C GLY A 212 -4.29 1.53 -23.30
N ASN A 213 -3.52 0.49 -22.99
CA ASN A 213 -3.98 -0.67 -22.22
C ASN A 213 -3.74 -0.53 -20.71
N TYR A 214 -3.25 0.61 -20.24
CA TYR A 214 -2.95 0.85 -18.83
C TYR A 214 -3.99 1.75 -18.19
N ARG A 215 -4.44 1.39 -16.99
CA ARG A 215 -5.39 2.19 -16.22
C ARG A 215 -5.04 2.17 -14.72
N PHE A 216 -5.10 3.32 -14.07
CA PHE A 216 -4.95 3.41 -12.61
C PHE A 216 -6.07 4.26 -12.06
N VAL A 217 -6.66 3.81 -10.96
CA VAL A 217 -7.71 4.55 -10.26
C VAL A 217 -7.25 4.83 -8.84
N PHE A 218 -7.26 6.11 -8.47
CA PHE A 218 -6.92 6.54 -7.12
C PHE A 218 -8.05 7.35 -6.51
N HIS A 219 -8.31 7.11 -5.24
CA HIS A 219 -9.27 7.91 -4.48
C HIS A 219 -8.59 8.76 -3.41
N LEU A 220 -9.09 9.98 -3.24
CA LEU A 220 -8.82 10.84 -2.10
C LEU A 220 -10.12 11.28 -1.41
N PRO A 221 -10.20 11.27 -0.07
CA PRO A 221 -11.35 11.80 0.64
C PRO A 221 -11.60 13.28 0.33
N ARG A 222 -12.87 13.70 0.35
CA ARG A 222 -13.26 15.10 0.17
C ARG A 222 -12.48 16.04 1.08
N SER A 223 -12.35 15.68 2.36
CA SER A 223 -11.63 16.45 3.39
C SER A 223 -10.13 16.65 3.13
N SER A 224 -9.55 15.82 2.26
CA SER A 224 -8.13 15.80 1.92
C SER A 224 -7.86 16.51 0.60
N ALA A 225 -8.60 16.14 -0.45
CA ALA A 225 -8.42 16.67 -1.80
C ALA A 225 -9.13 18.02 -2.01
N GLY A 226 -10.27 18.26 -1.35
CA GLY A 226 -11.02 19.52 -1.50
C GLY A 226 -10.28 20.77 -0.99
N ARG A 227 -9.12 20.59 -0.35
CA ARG A 227 -8.22 21.70 0.02
C ARG A 227 -7.49 22.29 -1.18
N TRP A 228 -7.36 21.54 -2.27
CA TRP A 228 -6.61 21.95 -3.46
C TRP A 228 -7.35 21.70 -4.77
N LEU A 229 -8.35 20.82 -4.79
CA LEU A 229 -9.35 20.76 -5.85
C LEU A 229 -10.47 21.75 -5.53
N LYS A 230 -10.56 22.82 -6.34
CA LYS A 230 -11.66 23.79 -6.30
C LYS A 230 -12.76 23.35 -7.27
N ASN A 231 -13.98 23.84 -7.05
CA ASN A 231 -15.15 23.68 -7.94
C ASN A 231 -15.57 22.23 -8.23
N VAL A 232 -16.12 21.56 -7.22
CA VAL A 232 -16.79 20.25 -7.38
C VAL A 232 -17.93 20.30 -8.41
N SER A 233 -18.54 21.48 -8.60
CA SER A 233 -19.62 21.72 -9.57
C SER A 233 -19.22 21.41 -11.01
N ASP A 234 -17.94 21.56 -11.34
CA ASP A 234 -17.44 21.50 -12.71
C ASP A 234 -16.96 20.07 -13.06
N MET A 235 -17.05 19.15 -12.09
CA MET A 235 -16.58 17.77 -12.21
C MET A 235 -17.75 16.83 -12.51
N GLU A 236 -17.47 15.78 -13.30
CA GLU A 236 -18.41 14.68 -13.50
C GLU A 236 -18.77 14.07 -12.14
N GLN A 237 -20.06 14.05 -11.80
CA GLN A 237 -20.54 13.52 -10.54
C GLN A 237 -21.07 12.09 -10.72
N GLY A 238 -20.68 11.21 -9.80
CA GLY A 238 -21.18 9.85 -9.69
C GLY A 238 -21.67 9.55 -8.29
N ARG A 239 -22.51 8.51 -8.15
CA ARG A 239 -22.80 7.95 -6.83
C ARG A 239 -21.68 7.00 -6.46
N ARG A 240 -21.14 7.14 -5.24
CA ARG A 240 -20.17 6.19 -4.73
C ARG A 240 -20.87 4.87 -4.42
N GLU A 241 -20.57 3.85 -5.20
CA GLU A 241 -20.97 2.49 -4.86
C GLU A 241 -20.22 2.02 -3.62
N THR A 242 -20.96 1.44 -2.68
CA THR A 242 -20.39 0.90 -1.44
C THR A 242 -20.55 -0.61 -1.44
N GLY A 243 -19.74 -1.26 -2.29
CA GLY A 243 -19.70 -2.70 -2.50
C GLY A 243 -18.36 -3.13 -3.11
N PRO A 244 -18.18 -4.42 -3.42
CA PRO A 244 -17.08 -4.86 -4.26
C PRO A 244 -17.24 -4.21 -5.64
N TYR A 245 -16.30 -3.35 -6.03
CA TYR A 245 -16.25 -2.73 -7.35
C TYR A 245 -15.19 -3.43 -8.21
N GLU A 246 -15.46 -3.57 -9.50
CA GLU A 246 -14.48 -4.05 -10.47
C GLU A 246 -13.57 -2.89 -10.88
N ASP A 247 -12.38 -2.85 -10.29
CA ASP A 247 -11.32 -1.96 -10.74
C ASP A 247 -10.60 -2.60 -11.92
N HIS A 248 -10.74 -2.03 -13.12
CA HIS A 248 -10.27 -2.63 -14.37
C HIS A 248 -8.76 -2.48 -14.60
N MET A 249 -7.94 -2.38 -13.54
CA MET A 249 -6.55 -2.83 -13.59
C MET A 249 -6.16 -3.59 -12.33
N TYR A 250 -5.49 -4.72 -12.61
CA TYR A 250 -5.00 -5.74 -11.70
C TYR A 250 -4.29 -5.16 -10.47
N LEU A 251 -5.06 -4.99 -9.40
CA LEU A 251 -4.86 -5.58 -8.08
C LEU A 251 -5.73 -4.78 -7.11
N TYR A 252 -6.71 -5.46 -6.54
CA TYR A 252 -7.61 -4.98 -5.49
C TYR A 252 -6.95 -4.01 -4.54
N GLY A 253 -7.75 -3.12 -3.94
CA GLY A 253 -7.39 -2.43 -2.72
C GLY A 253 -7.16 -3.36 -1.51
N ARG A 254 -6.20 -4.27 -1.61
CA ARG A 254 -5.75 -5.20 -0.58
C ARG A 254 -4.46 -4.69 0.05
N ALA A 255 -4.11 -5.27 1.19
CA ALA A 255 -2.77 -5.07 1.74
C ALA A 255 -1.71 -5.68 0.81
N SER A 256 -0.50 -5.12 0.84
CA SER A 256 0.67 -5.71 0.19
C SER A 256 0.90 -7.14 0.71
N THR A 257 1.27 -8.03 -0.21
CA THR A 257 1.77 -9.37 0.15
C THR A 257 3.27 -9.28 0.41
N ARG A 258 3.81 -10.14 1.28
CA ARG A 258 5.27 -10.23 1.52
C ARG A 258 6.10 -10.40 0.25
N ILE A 259 5.55 -11.02 -0.80
CA ILE A 259 6.22 -11.19 -2.09
C ILE A 259 6.38 -9.85 -2.81
N GLU A 260 5.34 -9.02 -2.81
CA GLU A 260 5.39 -7.66 -3.36
C GLU A 260 6.35 -6.78 -2.57
N GLU A 261 6.39 -6.91 -1.23
CA GLU A 261 7.33 -6.14 -0.39
C GLU A 261 8.78 -6.46 -0.69
N LYS A 262 9.08 -7.73 -0.96
CA LYS A 262 10.41 -8.14 -1.41
C LYS A 262 10.72 -7.71 -2.83
N SER A 263 9.72 -7.50 -3.67
CA SER A 263 9.92 -7.12 -5.07
C SER A 263 10.14 -5.61 -5.24
N PHE A 264 9.35 -4.81 -4.52
CA PHE A 264 9.34 -3.34 -4.52
C PHE A 264 9.19 -2.80 -3.10
N PRO A 265 10.25 -2.80 -2.28
CA PRO A 265 10.17 -2.42 -0.87
C PRO A 265 9.62 -1.01 -0.66
N LEU A 266 8.93 -0.81 0.47
CA LEU A 266 8.37 0.50 0.82
C LEU A 266 9.40 1.64 0.78
N PRO A 267 10.66 1.48 1.26
CA PRO A 267 11.65 2.55 1.16
C PRO A 267 11.92 2.98 -0.30
N MET A 268 12.11 2.02 -1.21
CA MET A 268 12.26 2.27 -2.65
C MET A 268 11.05 3.01 -3.26
N VAL A 269 9.82 2.62 -2.88
CA VAL A 269 8.60 3.31 -3.35
C VAL A 269 8.53 4.74 -2.83
N ARG A 270 8.86 4.96 -1.55
CA ARG A 270 8.89 6.30 -0.94
C ARG A 270 9.93 7.18 -1.60
N GLU A 271 11.11 6.64 -1.87
CA GLU A 271 12.20 7.34 -2.53
C GLU A 271 11.78 7.81 -3.93
N ALA A 272 11.26 6.92 -4.77
CA ALA A 272 10.80 7.27 -6.11
C ALA A 272 9.75 8.37 -6.10
N LEU A 273 8.76 8.27 -5.22
CA LEU A 273 7.69 9.27 -5.08
C LEU A 273 8.17 10.60 -4.49
N THR A 274 9.15 10.56 -3.58
CA THR A 274 9.74 11.77 -3.00
C THR A 274 10.64 12.48 -4.00
N ALA A 275 11.41 11.73 -4.79
CA ALA A 275 12.23 12.26 -5.87
C ALA A 275 11.36 12.98 -6.91
N TYR A 276 10.24 12.38 -7.31
CA TYR A 276 9.27 13.03 -8.19
C TYR A 276 8.75 14.36 -7.60
N LEU A 277 8.47 14.42 -6.30
CA LEU A 277 8.04 15.66 -5.65
C LEU A 277 9.12 16.74 -5.54
N ALA A 278 10.40 16.39 -5.74
CA ALA A 278 11.52 17.31 -5.64
C ALA A 278 11.96 17.89 -7.00
N GLN A 279 11.40 17.37 -8.09
CA GLN A 279 11.51 17.91 -9.44
C GLN A 279 10.55 19.09 -9.61
#